data_AF-A0A7H0GKB6-F1
#
_entry.id   AF-A0A7H0GKB6-F1
#
_cell.length_a   1.000
_cell.length_b   1.000
_cell.length_c   1.000
_cell.angle_alpha   90.00
_cell.angle_beta   90.00
_cell.angle_gamma   90.00
#
_symmetry.space_group_name_H-M   'P 1'
#
loop_
_entity.id
_entity.type
_entity.pdbx_description
1 polymer ?
#
loop_
_entity_poly.entity_id
_entity_poly.type
_entity_poly.pdbx_seq_one_letter_code
_entity_poly.pdbx_strand_id
1 'polypeptide(L)'
;MKRFNLAFVAIAAAVLTGCATGPNSTAACSDPKNTDPACVKSEAGQKARADQEAQQQQQTEAESIARFDALQKQLDEEVKDAEVSIEAAVQASATLPKAQRARNTSVLTTRVPVTDSQSPRVADLTVLDTVSIELPTAGKKKRGYVNSMNAVKALATRIADSRGGATILVEQSSADVRGRKVNTSEGESQTKEGNALTVRKSVNPDVPRGIERYTIKAGDLQKRP
;
A
#
# COMPACT_ATOMS: atom_id res chain seq x y z
N MET A 1 -10.22 -36.74 15.22
CA MET A 1 -9.82 -37.55 16.40
C MET A 1 -8.50 -38.25 16.09
N LYS A 2 -7.64 -38.42 17.13
CA LYS A 2 -6.29 -39.04 17.15
C LYS A 2 -5.19 -38.13 16.57
N ARG A 3 -4.29 -37.44 17.29
CA ARG A 3 -3.51 -37.62 18.56
C ARG A 3 -2.45 -38.73 18.55
N PHE A 4 -1.29 -38.37 19.13
CA PHE A 4 -0.06 -39.11 19.53
C PHE A 4 1.15 -38.97 18.55
N ASN A 5 2.41 -38.78 18.99
CA ASN A 5 3.00 -38.57 20.31
C ASN A 5 4.45 -38.03 20.18
N LEU A 6 4.92 -37.40 21.25
CA LEU A 6 6.29 -36.97 21.56
C LEU A 6 7.38 -38.03 21.32
N ALA A 7 8.58 -37.57 20.95
CA ALA A 7 9.84 -38.21 21.33
C ALA A 7 10.87 -37.15 21.78
N PHE A 8 11.24 -37.27 23.05
CA PHE A 8 12.36 -36.62 23.73
C PHE A 8 13.69 -37.13 23.15
N VAL A 9 14.70 -36.25 23.02
CA VAL A 9 16.10 -36.59 23.28
C VAL A 9 16.73 -35.44 24.05
N ALA A 10 17.38 -35.80 25.15
CA ALA A 10 17.98 -34.95 26.15
C ALA A 10 19.51 -35.14 26.17
N ILE A 11 20.25 -34.02 26.37
CA ILE A 11 21.52 -33.87 27.15
C ILE A 11 22.78 -34.56 26.54
N ALA A 12 24.01 -34.02 26.49
CA ALA A 12 24.79 -33.08 27.32
C ALA A 12 25.88 -32.35 26.48
N ALA A 13 26.24 -31.09 26.75
CA ALA A 13 27.42 -30.63 27.54
C ALA A 13 28.79 -31.12 27.01
N ALA A 14 29.87 -30.35 26.87
CA ALA A 14 30.27 -28.95 27.12
C ALA A 14 31.66 -28.77 26.46
N VAL A 15 32.12 -27.56 26.08
CA VAL A 15 33.51 -27.09 26.26
C VAL A 15 33.57 -25.54 26.11
N LEU A 16 33.83 -24.90 27.26
CA LEU A 16 34.71 -23.73 27.53
C LEU A 16 34.62 -22.47 26.65
N THR A 17 33.97 -21.44 27.18
CA THR A 17 34.50 -20.06 27.12
C THR A 17 34.55 -19.50 28.54
N GLY A 18 35.77 -19.20 29.00
CA GLY A 18 36.01 -18.57 30.29
C GLY A 18 35.65 -17.10 30.23
N CYS A 19 34.73 -16.68 31.09
CA CYS A 19 34.68 -15.33 31.63
C CYS A 19 34.82 -15.45 33.14
N ALA A 20 35.88 -14.85 33.68
CA ALA A 20 36.15 -14.78 35.10
C ALA A 20 35.00 -14.02 35.80
N THR A 21 34.21 -14.73 36.59
CA THR A 21 33.36 -14.14 37.63
C THR A 21 34.27 -13.64 38.75
N GLY A 22 34.54 -12.32 38.75
CA GLY A 22 34.96 -11.61 39.96
C GLY A 22 33.80 -11.51 40.95
N PRO A 23 34.08 -11.38 42.25
CA PRO A 23 33.05 -11.36 43.29
C PRO A 23 32.11 -10.16 43.13
N ASN A 24 30.83 -10.41 43.43
CA ASN A 24 29.77 -9.41 43.54
C ASN A 24 30.19 -8.24 44.45
N SER A 25 30.49 -7.10 43.84
CA SER A 25 30.65 -5.81 44.52
C SER A 25 29.51 -4.84 44.18
N THR A 26 28.30 -5.34 43.91
CA THR A 26 27.15 -4.50 43.54
C THR A 26 26.38 -3.94 44.73
N ALA A 27 26.68 -4.34 45.96
CA ALA A 27 26.01 -3.82 47.16
C ALA A 27 26.68 -2.57 47.78
N ALA A 28 27.85 -2.12 47.29
CA ALA A 28 28.63 -1.05 47.92
C ALA A 28 28.63 0.30 47.18
N CYS A 29 28.07 0.39 45.97
CA CYS A 29 28.04 1.64 45.19
C CYS A 29 26.68 2.39 45.27
N SER A 30 25.77 2.01 46.17
CA SER A 30 24.44 2.62 46.29
C SER A 30 24.40 3.88 47.18
N ASP A 31 25.55 4.31 47.70
CA ASP A 31 25.66 5.43 48.65
C ASP A 31 26.15 6.70 47.93
N PRO A 32 25.35 7.79 47.84
CA PRO A 32 25.67 8.99 47.05
C PRO A 32 26.88 9.80 47.55
N LYS A 33 27.54 9.37 48.62
CA LYS A 33 28.78 9.97 49.16
C LYS A 33 30.04 9.14 48.90
N ASN A 34 29.94 8.00 48.21
CA ASN A 34 31.08 7.12 48.00
C ASN A 34 31.96 7.62 46.84
N THR A 35 33.16 8.12 47.16
CA THR A 35 34.14 8.67 46.17
C THR A 35 35.10 7.61 45.63
N ASP A 36 34.74 6.33 45.73
CA ASP A 36 35.59 5.24 45.28
C ASP A 36 35.75 5.28 43.74
N PRO A 37 36.98 5.46 43.20
CA PRO A 37 37.22 5.63 41.76
C PRO A 37 36.77 4.43 40.90
N ALA A 38 36.51 3.27 41.51
CA ALA A 38 35.91 2.11 40.85
C ALA A 38 34.41 2.29 40.56
N CYS A 39 33.64 2.91 41.47
CA CYS A 39 32.20 3.16 41.28
C CYS A 39 31.94 4.31 40.27
N VAL A 40 32.80 5.34 40.28
CA VAL A 40 32.70 6.50 39.35
C VAL A 40 32.91 6.08 37.88
N LYS A 41 33.75 5.06 37.63
CA LYS A 41 33.97 4.51 36.27
C LYS A 41 32.78 3.71 35.75
N SER A 42 32.03 3.03 36.62
CA SER A 42 30.83 2.28 36.22
C SER A 42 29.65 3.18 35.86
N GLU A 43 29.45 4.30 36.58
CA GLU A 43 28.38 5.26 36.24
C GLU A 43 28.69 6.03 34.96
N ALA A 44 29.94 6.44 34.73
CA ALA A 44 30.35 7.09 33.49
C ALA A 44 30.25 6.15 32.26
N GLY A 45 30.56 4.86 32.43
CA GLY A 45 30.41 3.84 31.39
C GLY A 45 28.95 3.48 31.09
N GLN A 46 28.07 3.47 32.10
CA GLN A 46 26.63 3.29 31.92
C GLN A 46 25.96 4.50 31.28
N LYS A 47 26.37 5.72 31.66
CA LYS A 47 25.89 6.96 31.03
C LYS A 47 26.33 7.06 29.56
N ALA A 48 27.59 6.72 29.26
CA ALA A 48 28.07 6.70 27.88
C ALA A 48 27.36 5.65 27.00
N ARG A 49 26.96 4.49 27.56
CA ARG A 49 26.12 3.51 26.84
C ARG A 49 24.69 3.99 26.65
N ALA A 50 24.08 4.60 27.66
CA ALA A 50 22.74 5.17 27.56
C ALA A 50 22.70 6.35 26.56
N ASP A 51 23.73 7.19 26.52
CA ASP A 51 23.85 8.28 25.55
C ASP A 51 24.08 7.74 24.12
N GLN A 52 24.82 6.64 23.96
CA GLN A 52 24.99 5.95 22.67
C GLN A 52 23.69 5.26 22.20
N GLU A 53 22.96 4.63 23.11
CA GLU A 53 21.65 4.01 22.81
C GLU A 53 20.60 5.08 22.46
N ALA A 54 20.59 6.22 23.15
CA ALA A 54 19.73 7.36 22.84
C ALA A 54 20.07 7.99 21.47
N GLN A 55 21.36 8.12 21.14
CA GLN A 55 21.81 8.61 19.82
C GLN A 55 21.48 7.62 18.70
N GLN A 56 21.65 6.31 18.92
CA GLN A 56 21.24 5.28 17.96
C GLN A 56 19.72 5.27 17.74
N GLN A 57 18.93 5.37 18.82
CA GLN A 57 17.47 5.45 18.71
C GLN A 57 16.99 6.68 17.94
N GLN A 58 17.61 7.85 18.18
CA GLN A 58 17.30 9.07 17.43
C GLN A 58 17.68 8.97 15.94
N GLN A 59 18.81 8.33 15.61
CA GLN A 59 19.20 8.09 14.22
C GLN A 59 18.24 7.14 13.50
N THR A 60 17.87 6.02 14.15
CA THR A 60 16.90 5.07 13.57
C THR A 60 15.52 5.70 13.36
N GLU A 61 15.10 6.61 14.25
CA GLU A 61 13.84 7.33 14.09
C GLU A 61 13.86 8.31 12.92
N ALA A 62 14.92 9.10 12.79
CA ALA A 62 15.09 10.04 11.67
C ALA A 62 15.12 9.31 10.31
N GLU A 63 15.80 8.16 10.24
CA GLU A 63 15.83 7.32 9.05
C GLU A 63 14.45 6.73 8.72
N SER A 64 13.69 6.30 9.73
CA SER A 64 12.31 5.81 9.54
C SER A 64 11.40 6.89 8.97
N ILE A 65 11.47 8.12 9.47
CA ILE A 65 10.74 9.27 8.94
C ILE A 65 11.08 9.48 7.47
N ALA A 66 12.38 9.51 7.12
CA ALA A 66 12.81 9.71 5.75
C ALA A 66 12.29 8.61 4.79
N ARG A 67 12.19 7.35 5.24
CA ARG A 67 11.61 6.26 4.44
C ARG A 67 10.10 6.43 4.24
N PHE A 68 9.37 6.82 5.27
CA PHE A 68 7.93 7.12 5.14
C PHE A 68 7.69 8.31 4.21
N ASP A 69 8.47 9.38 4.31
CA ASP A 69 8.36 10.55 3.43
C ASP A 69 8.64 10.18 1.97
N ALA A 70 9.67 9.34 1.73
CA ALA A 70 9.96 8.83 0.40
C ALA A 70 8.82 7.97 -0.16
N LEU A 71 8.21 7.12 0.67
CA LEU A 71 7.05 6.32 0.28
C LEU A 71 5.82 7.20 0.01
N GLN A 72 5.51 8.17 0.88
CA GLN A 72 4.39 9.10 0.65
C GLN A 72 4.57 9.85 -0.67
N LYS A 73 5.78 10.31 -0.99
CA LYS A 73 6.05 10.96 -2.27
C LYS A 73 5.77 10.06 -3.47
N GLN A 74 6.12 8.77 -3.40
CA GLN A 74 5.79 7.81 -4.47
C GLN A 74 4.27 7.63 -4.61
N LEU A 75 3.54 7.60 -3.50
CA LEU A 75 2.08 7.48 -3.49
C LEU A 75 1.40 8.74 -4.04
N ASP A 76 1.95 9.92 -3.74
CA ASP A 76 1.49 11.19 -4.30
C ASP A 76 1.71 11.27 -5.82
N GLU A 77 2.85 10.76 -6.30
CA GLU A 77 3.13 10.63 -7.74
C GLU A 77 2.14 9.68 -8.43
N GLU A 78 1.74 8.58 -7.78
CA GLU A 78 0.71 7.66 -8.28
C GLU A 78 -0.66 8.35 -8.39
N VAL A 79 -1.08 9.11 -7.36
CA VAL A 79 -2.34 9.88 -7.40
C VAL A 79 -2.31 10.89 -8.55
N LYS A 80 -1.21 11.61 -8.72
CA LYS A 80 -1.03 12.56 -9.81
C LYS A 80 -1.06 11.89 -11.19
N ASP A 81 -0.44 10.72 -11.36
CA ASP A 81 -0.52 9.96 -12.61
C ASP A 81 -1.97 9.54 -12.92
N ALA A 82 -2.73 9.15 -11.90
CA ALA A 82 -4.13 8.80 -12.05
C ALA A 82 -4.99 9.99 -12.49
N GLU A 83 -4.79 11.17 -11.90
CA GLU A 83 -5.47 12.42 -12.30
C GLU A 83 -5.16 12.79 -13.76
N VAL A 84 -3.88 12.78 -14.13
CA VAL A 84 -3.46 13.09 -15.51
C VAL A 84 -4.04 12.08 -16.49
N SER A 85 -4.04 10.80 -16.13
CA SER A 85 -4.51 9.72 -17.00
C SER A 85 -6.01 9.73 -17.21
N ILE A 86 -6.78 10.04 -16.17
CA ILE A 86 -8.24 10.10 -16.30
C ILE A 86 -8.67 11.33 -17.11
N GLU A 87 -7.95 12.46 -16.99
CA GLU A 87 -8.15 13.62 -17.85
C GLU A 87 -7.77 13.32 -19.31
N ALA A 88 -6.66 12.62 -19.54
CA ALA A 88 -6.29 12.16 -20.88
C ALA A 88 -7.37 11.24 -21.49
N ALA A 89 -8.02 10.41 -20.68
CA ALA A 89 -9.16 9.60 -21.12
C ALA A 89 -10.35 10.47 -21.53
N VAL A 90 -10.62 11.57 -20.82
CA VAL A 90 -11.65 12.55 -21.23
C VAL A 90 -11.29 13.21 -22.56
N GLN A 91 -10.05 13.71 -22.68
CA GLN A 91 -9.55 14.38 -23.88
C GLN A 91 -9.56 13.46 -25.10
N ALA A 92 -9.30 12.17 -24.94
CA ALA A 92 -9.39 11.19 -26.02
C ALA A 92 -10.79 11.14 -26.68
N SER A 93 -11.84 11.46 -25.91
CA SER A 93 -13.22 11.52 -26.41
C SER A 93 -13.64 12.90 -26.91
N ALA A 94 -12.81 13.94 -26.79
CA ALA A 94 -13.18 15.34 -27.04
C ALA A 94 -13.70 15.59 -28.48
N THR A 95 -13.23 14.81 -29.45
CA THR A 95 -13.66 14.88 -30.86
C THR A 95 -15.08 14.34 -31.10
N LEU A 96 -15.67 13.62 -30.15
CA LEU A 96 -17.03 13.09 -30.26
C LEU A 96 -18.08 14.18 -29.98
N PRO A 97 -19.36 13.98 -30.37
CA PRO A 97 -20.45 14.84 -29.90
C PRO A 97 -20.54 14.84 -28.37
N LYS A 98 -20.94 15.96 -27.75
CA LYS A 98 -20.98 16.11 -26.27
C LYS A 98 -21.70 14.98 -25.54
N ALA A 99 -22.79 14.47 -26.10
CA ALA A 99 -23.56 13.35 -25.54
C ALA A 99 -22.83 11.99 -25.55
N GLN A 100 -21.72 11.87 -26.29
CA GLN A 100 -20.92 10.66 -26.45
C GLN A 100 -19.53 10.76 -25.79
N ARG A 101 -19.22 11.91 -25.15
CA ARG A 101 -17.93 12.15 -24.51
C ARG A 101 -17.88 11.52 -23.12
N ALA A 102 -16.69 11.09 -22.75
CA ALA A 102 -16.37 10.71 -21.40
C ALA A 102 -16.54 11.91 -20.44
N ARG A 103 -16.98 11.65 -19.21
CA ARG A 103 -17.31 12.70 -18.23
C ARG A 103 -17.31 12.17 -16.80
N ASN A 104 -17.60 13.06 -15.85
CA ASN A 104 -17.80 12.75 -14.43
C ASN A 104 -16.62 11.94 -13.87
N THR A 105 -15.42 12.50 -14.02
CA THR A 105 -14.19 11.91 -13.51
C THR A 105 -14.06 12.17 -12.01
N SER A 106 -13.44 11.23 -11.31
CA SER A 106 -13.20 11.31 -9.86
C SER A 106 -11.95 10.52 -9.52
N VAL A 107 -11.09 11.07 -8.68
CA VAL A 107 -9.95 10.39 -8.06
C VAL A 107 -10.13 10.51 -6.56
N LEU A 108 -10.23 9.37 -5.87
CA LEU A 108 -10.41 9.30 -4.43
C LEU A 108 -9.18 8.68 -3.79
N THR A 109 -8.81 9.24 -2.64
CA THR A 109 -7.73 8.75 -1.80
C THR A 109 -8.26 8.33 -0.44
N THR A 110 -7.52 7.45 0.23
CA THR A 110 -7.82 7.01 1.59
C THR A 110 -6.55 7.01 2.45
N ARG A 111 -6.71 7.01 3.78
CA ARG A 111 -5.59 6.89 4.71
C ARG A 111 -5.45 5.45 5.17
N VAL A 112 -4.24 4.90 5.09
CA VAL A 112 -3.93 3.53 5.49
C VAL A 112 -2.76 3.54 6.47
N PRO A 113 -2.88 2.87 7.63
CA PRO A 113 -1.76 2.71 8.54
C PRO A 113 -0.71 1.76 7.94
N VAL A 114 0.53 2.22 7.85
CA VAL A 114 1.66 1.46 7.32
C VAL A 114 2.72 1.31 8.40
N THR A 115 3.16 0.08 8.62
CA THR A 115 4.26 -0.24 9.52
C THR A 115 5.57 -0.32 8.75
N ASP A 116 6.60 0.33 9.29
CA ASP A 116 7.98 0.23 8.79
C ASP A 116 8.49 -1.21 8.95
N SER A 117 9.21 -1.72 7.96
CA SER A 117 9.81 -3.05 8.02
C SER A 117 11.03 -3.11 8.93
N GLN A 118 11.66 -1.95 9.20
CA GLN A 118 12.91 -1.83 9.94
C GLN A 118 12.73 -1.20 11.34
N SER A 119 11.54 -0.69 11.65
CA SER A 119 11.25 -0.10 12.95
C SER A 119 9.81 -0.39 13.38
N PRO A 120 9.48 -0.31 14.68
CA PRO A 120 8.10 -0.50 15.15
C PRO A 120 7.18 0.69 14.82
N ARG A 121 7.66 1.69 14.07
CA ARG A 121 6.90 2.90 13.75
C ARG A 121 5.75 2.57 12.79
N VAL A 122 4.61 3.19 13.06
CA VAL A 122 3.42 3.16 12.19
C VAL A 122 3.11 4.59 11.78
N ALA A 123 2.84 4.80 10.51
CA ALA A 123 2.40 6.09 9.97
C ALA A 123 1.18 5.90 9.07
N ASP A 124 0.22 6.81 9.15
CA ASP A 124 -0.91 6.85 8.23
C ASP A 124 -0.48 7.51 6.92
N LEU A 125 -0.47 6.74 5.84
CA LEU A 125 -0.14 7.24 4.51
C LEU A 125 -1.42 7.46 3.70
N THR A 126 -1.41 8.51 2.88
CA THR A 126 -2.50 8.77 1.93
C THR A 126 -2.21 8.01 0.65
N VAL A 127 -3.13 7.13 0.24
CA VAL A 127 -3.00 6.26 -0.93
C VAL A 127 -4.15 6.46 -1.89
N LEU A 128 -3.91 6.16 -3.17
CA LEU A 128 -4.97 6.07 -4.17
C LEU A 128 -5.93 4.92 -3.81
N ASP A 129 -7.22 5.20 -3.76
CA ASP A 129 -8.26 4.20 -3.50
C ASP A 129 -8.99 3.86 -4.80
N THR A 130 -9.67 4.85 -5.38
CA THR A 130 -10.47 4.63 -6.59
C THR A 130 -10.34 5.75 -7.62
N VAL A 131 -10.45 5.36 -8.88
CA VAL A 131 -10.53 6.28 -10.02
C VAL A 131 -11.77 5.96 -10.82
N SER A 132 -12.65 6.93 -11.04
CA SER A 132 -13.92 6.73 -11.75
C SER A 132 -14.05 7.63 -12.97
N ILE A 133 -14.74 7.12 -13.99
CA ILE A 133 -15.13 7.87 -15.21
C ILE A 133 -16.42 7.29 -15.79
N GLU A 134 -17.28 8.15 -16.32
CA GLU A 134 -18.48 7.74 -17.03
C GLU A 134 -18.29 7.81 -18.54
N LEU A 135 -18.63 6.72 -19.23
CA LEU A 135 -18.57 6.62 -20.68
C LEU A 135 -19.96 6.35 -21.26
N PRO A 136 -20.48 7.24 -22.13
CA PRO A 136 -21.73 6.99 -22.83
C PRO A 136 -21.59 5.84 -23.84
N THR A 137 -22.52 4.88 -23.77
CA THR A 137 -22.50 3.66 -24.60
C THR A 137 -22.72 3.94 -26.08
N ALA A 138 -23.37 5.06 -26.42
CA ALA A 138 -23.53 5.54 -27.80
C ALA A 138 -22.18 5.78 -28.50
N GLY A 139 -21.11 6.03 -27.73
CA GLY A 139 -19.75 6.20 -28.24
C GLY A 139 -18.99 4.90 -28.54
N LYS A 140 -19.46 3.72 -28.08
CA LYS A 140 -18.67 2.46 -28.00
C LYS A 140 -17.89 2.06 -29.25
N LYS A 141 -18.42 2.34 -30.45
CA LYS A 141 -17.81 1.97 -31.74
C LYS A 141 -16.97 3.08 -32.35
N LYS A 142 -16.81 4.22 -31.68
CA LYS A 142 -16.08 5.39 -32.15
C LYS A 142 -14.66 5.39 -31.61
N ARG A 143 -13.72 5.87 -32.42
CA ARG A 143 -12.29 5.92 -32.06
C ARG A 143 -12.04 6.65 -30.74
N GLY A 144 -12.71 7.78 -30.51
CA GLY A 144 -12.56 8.53 -29.25
C GLY A 144 -12.92 7.71 -28.02
N TYR A 145 -14.00 6.93 -28.07
CA TYR A 145 -14.39 6.03 -26.97
C TYR A 145 -13.36 4.92 -26.77
N VAL A 146 -12.93 4.28 -27.86
CA VAL A 146 -11.93 3.20 -27.78
C VAL A 146 -10.64 3.72 -27.16
N ASN A 147 -10.22 4.93 -27.52
CA ASN A 147 -9.04 5.57 -26.94
C ASN A 147 -9.22 5.89 -25.45
N SER A 148 -10.37 6.42 -25.04
CA SER A 148 -10.69 6.62 -23.62
C SER A 148 -10.65 5.30 -22.84
N MET A 149 -11.23 4.25 -23.39
CA MET A 149 -11.22 2.91 -22.78
C MET A 149 -9.80 2.35 -22.66
N ASN A 150 -8.97 2.53 -23.69
CA ASN A 150 -7.58 2.10 -23.65
C ASN A 150 -6.80 2.86 -22.58
N ALA A 151 -7.06 4.15 -22.39
CA ALA A 151 -6.47 4.93 -21.31
C ALA A 151 -6.89 4.43 -19.93
N VAL A 152 -8.19 4.13 -19.72
CA VAL A 152 -8.70 3.52 -18.48
C VAL A 152 -8.02 2.17 -18.20
N LYS A 153 -7.90 1.31 -19.21
CA LYS A 153 -7.22 0.02 -19.07
C LYS A 153 -5.74 0.18 -18.75
N ALA A 154 -5.05 1.10 -19.44
CA ALA A 154 -3.64 1.36 -19.20
C ALA A 154 -3.40 1.89 -17.78
N LEU A 155 -4.27 2.77 -17.28
CA LEU A 155 -4.22 3.22 -15.88
C LEU A 155 -4.42 2.06 -14.91
N ALA A 156 -5.44 1.22 -15.13
CA ALA A 156 -5.68 0.06 -14.28
C ALA A 156 -4.51 -0.94 -14.28
N THR A 157 -3.85 -1.15 -15.43
CA THR A 157 -2.63 -1.95 -15.53
C THR A 157 -1.51 -1.34 -14.69
N ARG A 158 -1.23 -0.04 -14.80
CA ARG A 158 -0.17 0.60 -13.98
C ARG A 158 -0.46 0.55 -12.49
N ILE A 159 -1.72 0.74 -12.08
CA ILE A 159 -2.13 0.59 -10.68
C ILE A 159 -1.92 -0.86 -10.24
N ALA A 160 -2.29 -1.85 -11.06
CA ALA A 160 -2.06 -3.25 -10.75
C ALA A 160 -0.56 -3.57 -10.60
N ASP A 161 0.28 -2.99 -11.45
CA ASP A 161 1.74 -3.15 -11.37
C ASP A 161 2.33 -2.50 -10.12
N SER A 162 1.83 -1.33 -9.72
CA SER A 162 2.23 -0.66 -8.48
C SER A 162 1.76 -1.39 -7.20
N ARG A 163 0.56 -1.96 -7.22
CA ARG A 163 -0.19 -2.42 -6.04
C ARG A 163 -0.31 -3.95 -5.94
N GLY A 164 0.23 -4.70 -6.88
CA GLY A 164 0.06 -6.16 -6.97
C GLY A 164 -1.31 -6.60 -7.52
N GLY A 165 -2.21 -5.65 -7.80
CA GLY A 165 -3.47 -5.92 -8.48
C GLY A 165 -4.39 -4.70 -8.58
N ALA A 166 -5.38 -4.79 -9.47
CA ALA A 166 -6.43 -3.79 -9.60
C ALA A 166 -7.74 -4.43 -10.08
N THR A 167 -8.87 -3.79 -9.74
CA THR A 167 -10.19 -4.20 -10.24
C THR A 167 -10.86 -3.05 -10.97
N ILE A 168 -11.29 -3.29 -12.22
CA ILE A 168 -12.19 -2.40 -12.94
C ILE A 168 -13.62 -2.86 -12.67
N LEU A 169 -14.37 -2.10 -11.86
CA LEU A 169 -15.81 -2.25 -11.70
C LEU A 169 -16.53 -1.46 -12.80
N VAL A 170 -17.33 -2.14 -13.60
CA VAL A 170 -18.21 -1.51 -14.60
C VAL A 170 -19.63 -1.52 -14.06
N GLU A 171 -20.13 -0.36 -13.67
CA GLU A 171 -21.51 -0.18 -13.24
C GLU A 171 -22.39 0.16 -14.45
N GLN A 172 -23.51 -0.55 -14.57
CA GLN A 172 -24.40 -0.49 -15.71
C GLN A 172 -25.85 -0.25 -15.26
N SER A 173 -26.62 0.48 -16.07
CA SER A 173 -28.04 0.67 -15.78
C SER A 173 -28.81 -0.65 -15.89
N SER A 174 -29.76 -0.86 -14.97
CA SER A 174 -30.61 -2.07 -14.97
C SER A 174 -31.39 -2.24 -16.28
N ALA A 175 -31.79 -1.13 -16.90
CA ALA A 175 -32.53 -1.14 -18.15
C ALA A 175 -31.69 -1.54 -19.36
N ASP A 176 -30.42 -1.14 -19.40
CA ASP A 176 -29.53 -1.54 -20.50
C ASP A 176 -29.14 -3.01 -20.41
N VAL A 177 -28.96 -3.53 -19.18
CA VAL A 177 -28.74 -4.96 -18.95
C VAL A 177 -29.96 -5.79 -19.36
N ARG A 178 -31.16 -5.43 -18.88
CA ARG A 178 -32.41 -6.10 -19.27
C ARG A 178 -32.66 -6.04 -20.78
N GLY A 179 -32.33 -4.90 -21.40
CA GLY A 179 -32.41 -4.69 -22.84
C GLY A 179 -31.27 -5.32 -23.65
N ARG A 180 -30.33 -6.06 -23.02
CA ARG A 180 -29.15 -6.68 -23.65
C ARG A 180 -28.29 -5.71 -24.48
N LYS A 181 -28.27 -4.43 -24.09
CA LYS A 181 -27.51 -3.36 -24.77
C LYS A 181 -26.06 -3.28 -24.32
N VAL A 182 -25.74 -3.94 -23.21
CA VAL A 182 -24.41 -3.97 -22.59
C VAL A 182 -23.99 -5.42 -22.35
N ASN A 183 -22.68 -5.64 -22.31
CA ASN A 183 -22.11 -6.94 -22.04
C ASN A 183 -21.95 -7.09 -20.51
N THR A 184 -22.42 -8.21 -19.95
CA THR A 184 -22.36 -8.54 -18.51
C THR A 184 -21.29 -9.58 -18.15
N SER A 185 -20.47 -10.00 -19.12
CA SER A 185 -19.36 -10.91 -18.88
C SER A 185 -18.27 -10.22 -18.07
N GLU A 186 -17.80 -10.93 -17.06
CA GLU A 186 -16.65 -10.58 -16.23
C GLU A 186 -15.39 -11.28 -16.77
N GLY A 187 -14.23 -10.89 -16.25
CA GLY A 187 -13.00 -11.54 -16.64
C GLY A 187 -11.85 -11.20 -15.70
N GLU A 188 -10.87 -12.09 -15.69
CA GLU A 188 -9.62 -11.90 -15.01
C GLU A 188 -8.50 -12.01 -16.04
N SER A 189 -7.49 -11.16 -15.88
CA SER A 189 -6.30 -11.12 -16.71
C SER A 189 -5.11 -10.80 -15.83
N GLN A 190 -3.91 -10.98 -16.36
CA GLN A 190 -2.69 -10.56 -15.68
C GLN A 190 -2.02 -9.45 -16.48
N THR A 191 -1.34 -8.55 -15.76
CA THR A 191 -0.42 -7.61 -16.39
C THR A 191 0.80 -8.35 -16.92
N LYS A 192 1.69 -7.62 -17.62
CA LYS A 192 2.96 -8.21 -18.09
C LYS A 192 3.86 -8.64 -16.93
N GLU A 193 3.68 -8.04 -15.76
CA GLU A 193 4.44 -8.34 -14.53
C GLU A 193 3.78 -9.46 -13.71
N GLY A 194 2.66 -10.03 -14.18
CA GLY A 194 1.96 -11.13 -13.51
C GLY A 194 0.93 -10.67 -12.47
N ASN A 195 0.72 -9.36 -12.29
CA ASN A 195 -0.23 -8.81 -11.32
C ASN A 195 -1.68 -8.97 -11.80
N ALA A 196 -2.60 -9.21 -10.88
CA ALA A 196 -3.99 -9.49 -11.23
C ALA A 196 -4.74 -8.22 -11.68
N LEU A 197 -5.40 -8.29 -12.84
CA LEU A 197 -6.30 -7.26 -13.34
C LEU A 197 -7.68 -7.88 -13.58
N THR A 198 -8.61 -7.58 -12.68
CA THR A 198 -9.98 -8.11 -12.71
C THR A 198 -10.94 -7.10 -13.31
N VAL A 199 -11.89 -7.55 -14.12
CA VAL A 199 -13.03 -6.76 -14.61
C VAL A 199 -14.31 -7.37 -14.04
N ARG A 200 -14.99 -6.63 -13.18
CA ARG A 200 -16.30 -7.00 -12.61
C ARG A 200 -17.39 -6.10 -13.15
N LYS A 201 -18.61 -6.61 -13.19
CA LYS A 201 -19.76 -5.85 -13.69
C LYS A 201 -20.90 -5.90 -12.71
N SER A 202 -21.49 -4.75 -12.45
CA SER A 202 -22.61 -4.64 -11.53
C SER A 202 -23.73 -3.80 -12.13
N VAL A 203 -24.95 -4.10 -11.70
CA VAL A 203 -26.11 -3.27 -11.99
C VAL A 203 -26.21 -2.23 -10.88
N ASN A 204 -26.17 -0.95 -11.25
CA ASN A 204 -26.37 0.16 -10.31
C ASN A 204 -27.57 1.02 -10.80
N PRO A 205 -28.62 1.20 -9.96
CA PRO A 205 -29.78 2.01 -10.34
C PRO A 205 -29.46 3.50 -10.54
N ASP A 206 -28.37 4.00 -9.94
CA ASP A 206 -27.95 5.40 -10.03
C ASP A 206 -27.21 5.71 -11.34
N VAL A 207 -26.84 4.68 -12.11
CA VAL A 207 -26.24 4.85 -13.44
C VAL A 207 -27.35 5.07 -14.46
N PRO A 208 -27.39 6.24 -15.15
CA PRO A 208 -28.42 6.51 -16.14
C PRO A 208 -28.33 5.57 -17.35
N ARG A 209 -29.46 5.41 -18.05
CA ARG A 209 -29.51 4.67 -19.32
C ARG A 209 -28.53 5.24 -20.34
N GLY A 210 -27.87 4.34 -21.06
CA GLY A 210 -26.90 4.69 -22.09
C GLY A 210 -25.55 5.13 -21.54
N ILE A 211 -25.25 4.90 -20.26
CA ILE A 211 -23.98 5.22 -19.61
C ILE A 211 -23.45 3.97 -18.91
N GLU A 212 -22.13 3.80 -18.93
CA GLU A 212 -21.42 2.89 -18.05
C GLU A 212 -20.46 3.70 -17.19
N ARG A 213 -20.45 3.45 -15.88
CA ARG A 213 -19.43 4.02 -14.99
C ARG A 213 -18.33 2.98 -14.81
N TYR A 214 -17.10 3.39 -15.07
CA TYR A 214 -15.91 2.58 -14.89
C TYR A 214 -15.18 3.09 -13.66
N THR A 215 -15.07 2.26 -12.64
CA THR A 215 -14.35 2.55 -11.41
C THR A 215 -13.19 1.57 -11.26
N ILE A 216 -11.98 2.07 -11.33
CA ILE A 216 -10.76 1.33 -11.01
C ILE A 216 -10.59 1.38 -9.50
N LYS A 217 -10.51 0.23 -8.85
CA LYS A 217 -10.12 0.07 -7.44
C LYS A 217 -8.69 -0.41 -7.38
N ALA A 218 -7.85 0.32 -6.65
CA ALA A 218 -6.48 -0.08 -6.38
C ALA A 218 -6.46 -1.32 -5.47
N GLY A 219 -5.47 -2.18 -5.67
CA GLY A 219 -5.16 -3.24 -4.72
C GLY A 219 -4.53 -2.68 -3.44
N ASP A 220 -4.43 -3.54 -2.43
CA ASP A 220 -3.82 -3.17 -1.15
C ASP A 220 -2.37 -2.71 -1.31
N LEU A 221 -1.93 -1.78 -0.46
CA LEU A 221 -0.54 -1.36 -0.45
C LEU A 221 0.36 -2.53 0.01
N GLN A 222 1.13 -3.08 -0.93
CA GLN A 222 2.09 -4.16 -0.65
C GLN A 222 3.42 -3.64 -0.10
N LYS A 223 3.78 -2.39 -0.41
CA LYS A 223 5.08 -1.81 -0.05
C LYS A 223 5.09 -1.41 1.42
N ARG A 224 6.07 -1.93 2.15
CA ARG A 224 6.45 -1.45 3.48
C ARG A 224 7.80 -0.75 3.34
N PRO A 225 7.96 0.47 3.91
CA PRO A 225 9.24 1.16 3.91
C PRO A 225 10.29 0.41 4.74
#